data_AF-E2EF01-F1
#
_entry.id   AF-E2EF01-F1
#
_cell.length_a   1.000
_cell.length_b   1.000
_cell.length_c   1.000
_cell.angle_alpha   90.00
_cell.angle_beta   90.00
_cell.angle_gamma   90.00
#
_symmetry.space_group_name_H-M   'P 1'
#
loop_
_entity.id
_entity.type
_entity.pdbx_description
1 polymer ?
#
loop_
_entity_poly.entity_id
_entity_poly.type
_entity_poly.pdbx_seq_one_letter_code
_entity_poly.pdbx_strand_id
1 'polypeptide(L)'
;KNMITGTSQADCAVLIVAAGTGEFEAGISKNGQTREHALLAFTLGVKQLIVGVNKMDSTEPPYSESRFEEIKKEVSSYIKKIGYNPAAVAFVPIS
;
A
#
# COMPACT_ATOMS: atom_id res chain seq x y z
N LYS A 1 5.33 17.86 4.93
CA LYS A 1 6.67 18.38 5.30
C LYS A 1 7.44 17.43 6.22
N ASN A 2 6.83 16.84 7.25
CA ASN A 2 7.53 15.93 8.18
C ASN A 2 7.81 14.52 7.62
N MET A 3 7.03 14.06 6.64
CA MET A 3 7.21 12.75 6.02
C MET A 3 8.52 12.64 5.23
N ILE A 4 8.93 13.71 4.52
CA ILE A 4 10.08 13.70 3.60
C ILE A 4 11.40 13.51 4.35
N THR A 5 11.57 14.17 5.51
CA THR A 5 12.78 14.06 6.33
C THR A 5 12.90 12.72 7.06
N GLY A 6 11.77 12.07 7.37
CA GLY A 6 11.76 10.74 7.97
C GLY A 6 12.04 9.64 6.94
N THR A 7 11.42 9.74 5.76
CA THR A 7 11.57 8.74 4.70
C THR A 7 12.96 8.77 4.04
N SER A 8 13.67 9.91 4.06
CA SER A 8 15.05 9.99 3.53
C SER A 8 16.09 9.19 4.32
N GLN A 9 15.77 8.73 5.53
CA GLN A 9 16.64 7.87 6.35
C GLN A 9 16.04 6.47 6.56
N ALA A 10 14.89 6.16 5.95
CA ALA A 10 14.21 4.90 6.17
C ALA A 10 14.81 3.79 5.31
N ASP A 11 15.19 2.67 5.94
CA ASP A 11 15.61 1.46 5.22
C ASP A 11 14.41 0.68 4.66
N CYS A 12 13.25 0.81 5.32
CA CYS A 12 12.00 0.15 4.96
C CYS A 12 10.80 1.10 5.16
N ALA A 13 9.81 1.00 4.28
CA ALA A 13 8.54 1.70 4.39
C ALA A 13 7.39 0.71 4.61
N VAL A 14 6.44 1.12 5.46
CA VAL A 14 5.17 0.41 5.63
C VAL A 14 4.07 1.25 4.99
N LEU A 15 3.43 0.71 3.96
CA LEU A 15 2.32 1.32 3.25
C LEU A 15 1.00 0.72 3.76
N ILE A 16 0.18 1.54 4.40
CA ILE A 16 -1.13 1.13 4.90
C ILE A 16 -2.20 1.38 3.82
N VAL A 17 -3.00 0.36 3.55
CA VAL A 17 -4.09 0.38 2.56
C VAL A 17 -5.37 -0.09 3.24
N ALA A 18 -6.45 0.70 3.19
CA ALA A 18 -7.73 0.29 3.75
C ALA A 18 -8.41 -0.73 2.84
N ALA A 19 -8.99 -1.79 3.43
CA ALA A 19 -9.71 -2.84 2.70
C ALA A 19 -11.18 -2.52 2.44
N GLY A 20 -11.74 -1.55 3.19
CA GLY A 20 -13.12 -1.12 3.08
C GLY A 20 -13.50 -0.70 1.65
N THR A 21 -14.71 -1.06 1.24
CA THR A 21 -15.29 -0.66 -0.05
C THR A 21 -15.42 0.86 -0.11
N GLY A 22 -14.89 1.48 -1.17
CA GLY A 22 -14.82 2.93 -1.34
C GLY A 22 -13.53 3.55 -0.79
N GLU A 23 -13.02 3.08 0.35
CA GLU A 23 -11.77 3.58 0.94
C GLU A 23 -10.55 3.16 0.11
N PHE A 24 -10.52 1.90 -0.30
CA PHE A 24 -9.46 1.37 -1.16
C PHE A 24 -9.39 2.13 -2.49
N GLU A 25 -10.55 2.28 -3.15
CA GLU A 25 -10.71 2.91 -4.45
C GLU A 25 -10.32 4.40 -4.39
N ALA A 26 -10.68 5.09 -3.30
CA ALA A 26 -10.25 6.46 -3.06
C ALA A 26 -8.73 6.56 -2.86
N GLY A 27 -8.14 5.64 -2.08
CA GLY A 27 -6.71 5.60 -1.79
C GLY A 27 -5.83 5.29 -3.00
N ILE A 28 -6.30 4.42 -3.90
CA ILE A 28 -5.63 4.08 -5.16
C ILE A 28 -6.09 4.97 -6.33
N SER A 29 -6.92 5.98 -6.10
CA SER A 29 -7.32 6.92 -7.16
C SER A 29 -6.14 7.80 -7.62
N LYS A 30 -6.30 8.54 -8.73
CA LYS A 30 -5.26 9.48 -9.21
C LYS A 30 -4.88 10.55 -8.17
N ASN A 31 -5.82 10.92 -7.32
CA ASN A 31 -5.61 11.90 -6.23
C ASN A 31 -5.40 11.21 -4.87
N GLY A 32 -5.24 9.89 -4.88
CA GLY A 32 -5.15 9.06 -3.68
C GLY A 32 -3.77 9.14 -3.05
N GLN A 33 -3.74 9.22 -1.72
CA GLN A 33 -2.50 9.38 -0.95
C GLN A 33 -1.63 8.12 -0.97
N THR A 34 -2.22 6.92 -1.07
CA THR A 34 -1.47 5.66 -1.14
C THR A 34 -0.49 5.63 -2.32
N ARG A 35 -0.91 6.24 -3.44
CA ARG A 35 -0.09 6.37 -4.64
C ARG A 35 1.09 7.32 -4.45
N GLU A 36 0.79 8.50 -3.92
CA GLU A 36 1.79 9.53 -3.68
C GLU A 36 2.84 9.06 -2.66
N HIS A 37 2.42 8.42 -1.57
CA HIS A 37 3.32 7.90 -0.55
C HIS A 37 4.24 6.79 -1.07
N ALA A 38 3.72 5.87 -1.89
CA ALA A 38 4.53 4.80 -2.47
C ALA A 38 5.58 5.36 -3.46
N LEU A 39 5.19 6.36 -4.26
CA LEU A 39 6.12 7.03 -5.17
C LEU A 39 7.20 7.80 -4.41
N LEU A 40 6.82 8.55 -3.37
CA LEU A 40 7.75 9.31 -2.53
C LEU A 40 8.74 8.39 -1.80
N ALA A 41 8.28 7.25 -1.29
CA ALA A 41 9.17 6.26 -0.68
C ALA A 41 10.24 5.76 -1.67
N PHE A 42 9.83 5.51 -2.92
CA PHE A 42 10.76 5.04 -3.95
C PHE A 42 11.76 6.12 -4.36
N THR A 43 11.30 7.37 -4.57
CA THR A 43 12.18 8.48 -4.97
C THR A 43 13.18 8.87 -3.87
N LEU A 44 12.83 8.62 -2.60
CA LEU A 44 13.71 8.84 -1.46
C LEU A 44 14.68 7.67 -1.19
N GLY A 45 14.64 6.62 -2.02
CA GLY A 45 15.61 5.51 -1.98
C GLY A 45 15.18 4.32 -1.13
N VAL A 46 13.96 4.31 -0.60
CA VAL A 46 13.44 3.19 0.20
C VAL A 46 13.09 2.03 -0.72
N LYS A 47 13.97 1.02 -0.76
CA LYS A 47 13.81 -0.15 -1.64
C LYS A 47 12.96 -1.27 -1.02
N GLN A 48 12.87 -1.33 0.32
CA GLN A 48 12.06 -2.32 1.02
C GLN A 48 10.69 -1.72 1.35
N LEU A 49 9.63 -2.39 0.89
CA LEU A 49 8.26 -1.97 1.10
C LEU A 49 7.46 -3.13 1.68
N ILE A 50 6.66 -2.85 2.71
CA ILE A 50 5.66 -3.77 3.25
C ILE A 50 4.29 -3.11 3.07
N VAL A 51 3.31 -3.88 2.59
CA VAL A 51 1.94 -3.41 2.42
C VAL A 51 1.07 -4.03 3.51
N GLY A 52 0.55 -3.18 4.39
CA GLY A 52 -0.43 -3.56 5.41
C GLY A 52 -1.84 -3.27 4.90
N VAL A 53 -2.64 -4.32 4.70
CA VAL A 53 -4.05 -4.18 4.30
C VAL A 53 -4.89 -4.12 5.57
N ASN A 54 -5.30 -2.91 5.94
CA ASN A 54 -5.99 -2.58 7.20
C ASN A 54 -7.51 -2.59 7.07
N LYS A 55 -8.22 -2.66 8.20
CA LYS A 55 -9.70 -2.73 8.28
C LYS A 55 -10.29 -3.96 7.59
N MET A 56 -9.61 -5.10 7.67
CA MET A 56 -10.11 -6.36 7.09
C MET A 56 -11.42 -6.82 7.74
N ASP A 57 -11.71 -6.41 8.97
CA ASP A 57 -13.00 -6.59 9.65
C ASP A 57 -14.18 -5.88 8.94
N SER A 58 -13.89 -4.78 8.25
CA SER A 58 -14.88 -3.91 7.62
C SER A 58 -15.17 -4.29 6.16
N THR A 59 -14.57 -5.37 5.65
CA THR A 59 -14.91 -5.90 4.32
C THR A 59 -16.28 -6.57 4.36
N GLU A 60 -16.91 -6.74 3.21
CA GLU A 60 -18.17 -7.48 3.07
C GLU A 60 -17.95 -8.74 2.23
N PRO A 61 -17.99 -9.96 2.81
CA PRO A 61 -18.10 -10.28 4.24
C PRO A 61 -16.84 -9.91 5.05
N PRO A 62 -16.90 -9.83 6.39
CA PRO A 62 -15.73 -9.54 7.23
C PRO A 62 -14.59 -10.54 6.98
N TYR A 63 -13.35 -10.04 6.93
CA TYR A 63 -12.14 -10.79 6.59
C TYR A 63 -12.22 -11.53 5.25
N SER A 64 -12.81 -10.90 4.23
CA SER A 64 -12.95 -11.48 2.89
C SER A 64 -11.59 -11.66 2.21
N GLU A 65 -11.18 -12.91 2.02
CA GLU A 65 -9.97 -13.26 1.27
C GLU A 65 -10.02 -12.75 -0.18
N SER A 66 -11.19 -12.81 -0.81
CA SER A 66 -11.39 -12.31 -2.18
C SER A 66 -11.07 -10.82 -2.28
N ARG A 67 -11.44 -10.02 -1.26
CA ARG A 67 -11.15 -8.59 -1.23
C ARG A 67 -9.66 -8.33 -1.04
N PHE A 68 -9.01 -9.11 -0.17
CA PHE A 68 -7.57 -9.03 0.02
C PHE A 68 -6.78 -9.35 -1.26
N GLU A 69 -7.12 -10.42 -1.97
CA GLU A 69 -6.44 -10.81 -3.21
C GLU A 69 -6.68 -9.79 -4.34
N GLU A 70 -7.86 -9.18 -4.42
CA GLU A 70 -8.14 -8.05 -5.33
C GLU A 70 -7.19 -6.87 -5.05
N ILE A 71 -7.13 -6.42 -3.79
CA ILE A 71 -6.28 -5.32 -3.35
C ILE A 71 -4.81 -5.63 -3.63
N LYS A 72 -4.36 -6.83 -3.26
CA LYS A 72 -2.98 -7.28 -3.47
C LYS A 72 -2.63 -7.24 -4.95
N LYS A 73 -3.50 -7.70 -5.84
CA LYS A 73 -3.28 -7.68 -7.30
C LYS A 73 -3.18 -6.25 -7.85
N GLU A 74 -4.10 -5.38 -7.46
CA GLU A 74 -4.11 -3.97 -7.87
C GLU A 74 -2.86 -3.22 -7.38
N VAL A 75 -2.56 -3.33 -6.09
CA VAL A 75 -1.40 -2.68 -5.46
C VAL A 75 -0.12 -3.23 -6.04
N SER A 76 -0.01 -4.55 -6.27
CA SER A 76 1.15 -5.18 -6.93
C SER A 76 1.40 -4.63 -8.33
N SER A 77 0.34 -4.45 -9.13
CA SER A 77 0.44 -3.84 -10.46
C SER A 77 0.91 -2.39 -10.38
N TYR A 78 0.45 -1.66 -9.36
CA TYR A 78 0.79 -0.26 -9.16
C TYR A 78 2.24 -0.06 -8.70
N ILE A 79 2.69 -0.76 -7.65
CA ILE A 79 4.07 -0.66 -7.15
C ILE A 79 5.10 -1.14 -8.19
N LYS A 80 4.72 -2.10 -9.05
CA LYS A 80 5.54 -2.53 -10.19
C LYS A 80 5.74 -1.40 -11.21
N LYS A 81 4.74 -0.55 -11.44
CA LYS A 81 4.87 0.64 -12.31
C LYS A 81 5.75 1.72 -11.69
N ILE A 82 5.76 1.84 -10.36
CA ILE A 82 6.65 2.77 -9.65
C ILE A 82 8.12 2.31 -9.78
N GLY A 83 8.37 1.00 -9.72
CA GLY A 83 9.70 0.40 -9.83
C GLY A 83 10.03 -0.62 -8.74
N TYR A 84 9.10 -0.89 -7.82
CA TYR A 84 9.27 -1.95 -6.82
C TYR A 84 9.11 -3.34 -7.44
N ASN A 85 9.81 -4.32 -6.88
CA ASN A 85 9.59 -5.72 -7.21
C ASN A 85 8.44 -6.29 -6.34
N PRO A 86 7.26 -6.58 -6.90
CA PRO A 86 6.13 -7.09 -6.11
C PRO A 86 6.41 -8.44 -5.45
N ALA A 87 7.35 -9.24 -5.97
CA ALA A 87 7.74 -10.51 -5.34
C ALA A 87 8.55 -10.32 -4.04
N ALA A 88 9.16 -9.15 -3.85
CA ALA A 88 9.92 -8.81 -2.64
C ALA A 88 9.08 -8.04 -1.61
N VAL A 89 7.83 -7.71 -1.95
CA VAL A 89 6.92 -6.93 -1.09
C VAL A 89 5.98 -7.87 -0.36
N ALA A 90 6.02 -7.83 0.97
CA ALA A 90 5.10 -8.59 1.80
C ALA A 90 3.75 -7.87 1.88
N PHE A 91 2.66 -8.62 1.70
CA PHE A 91 1.29 -8.16 1.91
C PHE A 91 0.75 -8.81 3.17
N VAL A 92 0.38 -8.01 4.17
CA VAL A 92 -0.07 -8.49 5.48
C VAL A 92 -1.48 -7.97 5.75
N PRO A 93 -2.51 -8.84 5.88
CA PRO A 93 -3.82 -8.43 6.32
C PRO A 93 -3.79 -8.11 7.82
N ILE A 94 -4.31 -6.93 8.18
CA ILE A 94 -4.40 -6.42 9.55
C ILE A 94 -5.78 -5.81 9.81
N SER A 95 -6.13 -5.67 11.09
CA SER A 95 -7.39 -5.11 11.60
C SER A 95 -7.09 -4.43 12.93
#